data_AF-A0A4Q7EWF7-F1
#
_entry.id   AF-A0A4Q7EWF7-F1
#
_cell.length_a   1.000
_cell.length_b   1.000
_cell.length_c   1.000
_cell.angle_alpha   90.00
_cell.angle_beta   90.00
_cell.angle_gamma   90.00
#
_symmetry.space_group_name_H-M   'P 1'
#
loop_
_entity.id
_entity.type
_entity.pdbx_description
1 polymer ?
#
loop_
_entity_poly.entity_id
_entity_poly.type
_entity_poly.pdbx_seq_one_letter_code
_entity_poly.pdbx_strand_id
1 'polypeptide(L)'
;MPQRRFRAVSARHDRSIKLRRATKTVTAIVAVAVAVALVGGFGLSPWPVTTTLRHIASAPNCDFARLVGLAPARSGEPGYWKHHDRDRDGVACEPWPPRRGAALRP
;
A
#
# COMPACT_ATOMS: atom_id res chain seq x y z
N MET A 1 -56.73 29.78 23.43
CA MET A 1 -56.04 28.46 23.36
C MET A 1 -54.89 28.44 22.31
N PRO A 2 -53.79 29.20 22.46
CA PRO A 2 -52.73 29.27 21.43
C PRO A 2 -51.61 28.23 21.61
N GLN A 3 -51.38 27.77 22.84
CA GLN A 3 -50.17 27.03 23.22
C GLN A 3 -50.03 25.64 22.57
N ARG A 4 -51.13 24.99 22.18
CA ARG A 4 -51.09 23.65 21.55
C ARG A 4 -50.46 23.67 20.16
N ARG A 5 -50.66 24.74 19.39
CA ARG A 5 -50.08 24.87 18.03
C ARG A 5 -48.56 25.09 18.09
N PHE A 6 -48.07 25.90 19.03
CA PHE A 6 -46.63 26.13 19.20
C PHE A 6 -45.86 24.87 19.64
N ARG A 7 -46.44 24.02 20.49
CA ARG A 7 -45.81 22.75 20.92
C ARG A 7 -45.59 21.77 19.77
N ALA A 8 -46.53 21.69 18.82
CA ALA A 8 -46.40 20.79 17.66
C ALA A 8 -45.34 21.28 16.66
N VAL A 9 -45.13 22.60 16.56
CA VAL A 9 -44.08 23.20 15.71
C VAL A 9 -42.72 23.04 16.38
N SER A 10 -42.60 23.29 17.69
CA SER A 10 -41.33 23.13 18.42
C SER A 10 -40.83 21.69 18.44
N ALA A 11 -41.73 20.71 18.58
CA ALA A 11 -41.38 19.29 18.49
C ALA A 11 -40.82 18.90 17.12
N ARG A 12 -41.39 19.44 16.02
CA ARG A 12 -40.87 19.21 14.66
C ARG A 12 -39.50 19.84 14.46
N HIS A 13 -39.30 21.06 14.98
CA HIS A 13 -38.01 21.75 14.89
C HIS A 13 -36.91 21.03 15.68
N ASP A 14 -37.19 20.62 16.93
CA ASP A 14 -36.25 19.88 17.78
C ASP A 14 -35.86 18.52 17.16
N ARG A 15 -36.82 17.82 16.54
CA ARG A 15 -36.54 16.58 15.79
C ARG A 15 -35.56 16.81 14.63
N SER A 16 -35.71 17.91 13.90
CA SER A 16 -34.81 18.25 12.79
C SER A 16 -33.38 18.57 13.25
N ILE A 17 -33.23 19.22 14.41
CA ILE A 17 -31.91 19.53 14.99
C ILE A 17 -31.23 18.26 15.48
N LYS A 18 -31.97 17.38 16.18
CA LYS A 18 -31.45 16.08 16.66
C LYS A 18 -31.02 15.18 15.51
N LEU A 19 -31.83 15.08 14.44
CA LEU A 19 -31.49 14.34 13.23
C LEU A 19 -30.21 14.90 12.58
N ARG A 20 -30.11 16.21 12.37
CA ARG A 20 -28.90 16.82 11.79
C ARG A 20 -27.66 16.56 12.64
N ARG A 21 -27.76 16.64 13.98
CA ARG A 21 -26.63 16.32 14.88
C ARG A 21 -26.24 14.86 14.79
N ALA A 22 -27.22 13.94 14.81
CA ALA A 22 -26.98 12.50 14.66
C ALA A 22 -26.35 12.15 13.31
N THR A 23 -26.83 12.74 12.21
CA THR A 23 -26.22 12.53 10.88
C THR A 23 -24.78 13.06 10.87
N LYS A 24 -24.50 14.22 11.47
CA LYS A 24 -23.13 14.76 11.59
C LYS A 24 -22.20 13.86 12.41
N THR A 25 -22.67 13.32 13.54
CA THR A 25 -21.84 12.40 14.34
C THR A 25 -21.60 11.08 13.62
N VAL A 26 -22.62 10.50 12.99
CA VAL A 26 -22.48 9.27 12.21
C VAL A 26 -21.51 9.47 11.04
N THR A 27 -21.67 10.54 10.27
CA THR A 27 -20.75 10.84 9.15
C THR A 27 -19.32 11.06 9.62
N ALA A 28 -19.10 11.74 10.75
CA ALA A 28 -17.77 11.89 11.34
C ALA A 28 -17.16 10.55 11.79
N ILE A 29 -17.93 9.69 12.46
CA ILE A 29 -17.47 8.36 12.89
C ILE A 29 -17.08 7.51 11.68
N VAL A 30 -17.92 7.50 10.63
CA VAL A 30 -17.64 6.76 9.39
C VAL A 30 -16.37 7.29 8.72
N ALA A 31 -16.21 8.61 8.62
CA ALA A 31 -15.02 9.22 8.03
C ALA A 31 -13.73 8.84 8.80
N VAL A 32 -13.77 8.84 10.13
CA VAL A 32 -12.64 8.42 10.97
C VAL A 32 -12.34 6.94 10.79
N ALA A 33 -13.35 6.07 10.78
CA ALA A 33 -13.14 4.64 10.57
C ALA A 33 -12.52 4.35 9.18
N VAL A 34 -12.96 5.05 8.13
CA VAL A 34 -12.36 4.95 6.79
C VAL A 34 -10.92 5.45 6.81
N ALA A 35 -10.63 6.58 7.45
CA ALA A 35 -9.26 7.09 7.56
C ALA A 35 -8.34 6.10 8.31
N VAL A 36 -8.81 5.50 9.41
CA VAL A 36 -8.08 4.48 10.16
C VAL A 36 -7.87 3.22 9.34
N ALA A 37 -8.85 2.77 8.56
CA ALA A 37 -8.70 1.61 7.67
C ALA A 37 -7.69 1.88 6.55
N LEU A 38 -7.71 3.08 5.96
CA LEU A 38 -6.74 3.49 4.94
C LEU A 38 -5.32 3.60 5.52
N VAL A 39 -5.13 4.19 6.70
CA VAL A 39 -3.82 4.32 7.34
C VAL A 39 -3.33 2.99 7.91
N GLY A 40 -4.19 2.24 8.58
CA GLY A 40 -3.89 0.93 9.18
C GLY A 40 -3.68 -0.17 8.15
N GLY A 41 -4.38 -0.12 7.01
CA GLY A 41 -4.18 -1.06 5.90
C GLY A 41 -2.78 -0.98 5.29
N PHE A 42 -2.14 0.20 5.33
CA PHE A 42 -0.73 0.37 4.95
C PHE A 42 0.25 -0.28 5.94
N GLY A 43 -0.17 -0.53 7.19
CA GLY A 43 0.64 -1.22 8.20
C GLY A 43 0.59 -2.75 8.11
N LEU A 44 -0.39 -3.32 7.40
CA LEU A 44 -0.53 -4.77 7.23
C LEU A 44 0.18 -5.32 5.98
N SER A 45 0.58 -4.42 5.06
CA SER A 45 1.44 -4.78 3.93
C SER A 45 2.91 -4.79 4.38
N PRO A 46 3.68 -5.86 4.14
CA PRO A 46 5.10 -5.91 4.50
C PRO A 46 5.95 -4.87 3.74
N TRP A 47 5.43 -4.29 2.66
CA TRP A 47 6.19 -3.44 1.75
C TRP A 47 5.52 -2.07 1.53
N PRO A 48 6.32 -0.98 1.56
CA PRO A 48 5.86 0.33 1.10
C PRO A 48 5.41 0.28 -0.36
N VAL A 49 4.40 1.07 -0.72
CA VAL A 49 3.90 1.18 -2.11
C VAL A 49 5.03 1.50 -3.11
N THR A 50 5.99 2.32 -2.69
CA THR A 50 7.17 2.65 -3.50
C THR A 50 7.98 1.41 -3.87
N THR A 51 8.11 0.45 -2.95
CA THR A 51 8.84 -0.80 -3.17
C THR A 51 8.10 -1.73 -4.13
N THR A 52 6.77 -1.81 -4.00
CA THR A 52 5.92 -2.55 -4.94
C THR A 52 6.04 -2.00 -6.36
N LEU A 53 6.03 -0.67 -6.51
CA LEU A 53 6.20 -0.03 -7.82
C LEU A 53 7.58 -0.32 -8.42
N ARG A 54 8.65 -0.25 -7.62
CA ARG A 54 10.00 -0.61 -8.06
C ARG A 54 10.07 -2.08 -8.49
N HIS A 55 9.43 -2.99 -7.75
CA HIS A 55 9.40 -4.41 -8.11
C HIS A 55 8.71 -4.65 -9.47
N ILE A 56 7.58 -3.98 -9.73
CA ILE A 56 6.91 -4.05 -11.04
C ILE A 56 7.82 -3.50 -12.13
N ALA A 57 8.46 -2.35 -11.88
CA ALA A 57 9.38 -1.74 -12.83
C ALA A 57 10.63 -2.59 -13.12
N SER A 58 11.03 -3.50 -12.22
CA SER A 58 12.16 -4.41 -12.43
C SER A 58 11.83 -5.65 -13.28
N ALA A 59 10.56 -5.89 -13.60
CA ALA A 59 10.11 -7.07 -14.35
C ALA A 59 10.74 -7.24 -15.75
N PRO A 60 10.94 -6.19 -16.57
CA PRO A 60 11.31 -6.37 -17.98
C PRO A 60 12.71 -6.94 -18.19
N ASN A 61 13.72 -6.46 -17.46
CA ASN A 61 15.10 -6.94 -17.58
C ASN A 61 15.95 -6.57 -16.35
N CYS A 62 17.15 -7.15 -16.28
CA CYS A 62 18.09 -6.86 -15.19
C CYS A 62 18.64 -5.42 -15.18
N ASP A 63 18.63 -4.71 -16.30
CA ASP A 63 19.03 -3.30 -16.34
C ASP A 63 18.00 -2.41 -15.66
N PHE A 64 16.71 -2.65 -15.87
CA PHE A 64 15.64 -2.00 -15.12
C PHE A 64 15.71 -2.36 -13.65
N ALA A 65 15.99 -3.62 -13.30
CA ALA A 65 16.16 -4.05 -11.91
C ALA A 65 17.31 -3.31 -11.20
N ARG A 66 18.44 -3.08 -11.89
CA ARG A 66 19.55 -2.25 -11.39
C ARG A 66 19.17 -0.77 -11.32
N LEU A 67 18.46 -0.26 -12.33
CA LEU A 67 18.02 1.14 -12.40
C LEU A 67 17.12 1.51 -11.21
N VAL A 68 16.21 0.62 -10.83
CA VAL A 68 15.32 0.83 -9.67
C VAL A 68 15.96 0.46 -8.33
N GLY A 69 17.24 0.06 -8.33
CA GLY A 69 18.02 -0.26 -7.14
C GLY A 69 17.57 -1.53 -6.43
N LEU A 70 16.99 -2.48 -7.17
CA LEU A 70 16.53 -3.76 -6.63
C LEU A 70 17.40 -4.96 -7.04
N ALA A 71 18.37 -4.79 -7.93
CA ALA A 71 19.31 -5.85 -8.30
C ALA A 71 20.68 -5.69 -7.62
N PRO A 72 21.32 -6.78 -7.16
CA PRO A 72 20.83 -8.17 -7.16
C PRO A 72 19.73 -8.40 -6.11
N ALA A 73 18.76 -9.28 -6.41
CA ALA A 73 17.63 -9.59 -5.52
C ALA A 73 17.59 -11.09 -5.18
N ARG A 74 17.28 -11.44 -3.93
CA ARG A 74 17.09 -12.85 -3.53
C ARG A 74 15.64 -13.29 -3.63
N SER A 75 15.42 -14.60 -3.72
CA SER A 75 14.08 -15.19 -3.61
C SER A 75 13.31 -14.65 -2.39
N GLY A 76 12.14 -14.06 -2.65
CA GLY A 76 11.29 -13.44 -1.63
C GLY A 76 11.52 -11.94 -1.42
N GLU A 77 12.58 -11.37 -2.01
CA GLU A 77 12.84 -9.93 -1.97
C GLU A 77 12.21 -9.21 -3.17
N PRO A 78 11.81 -7.93 -2.99
CA PRO A 78 11.39 -7.08 -4.09
C PRO A 78 12.51 -6.97 -5.12
N GLY A 79 12.19 -7.24 -6.38
CA GLY A 79 13.15 -7.23 -7.48
C GLY A 79 13.47 -8.62 -8.02
N TYR A 80 13.19 -9.66 -7.24
CA TYR A 80 13.38 -11.03 -7.66
C TYR A 80 12.30 -11.45 -8.64
N TRP A 81 12.74 -11.96 -9.78
CA TRP A 81 11.89 -12.56 -10.79
C TRP A 81 12.51 -13.89 -11.21
N LYS A 82 11.71 -14.96 -11.24
CA LYS A 82 12.20 -16.30 -11.58
C LYS A 82 12.84 -16.37 -12.97
N HIS A 83 12.43 -15.51 -13.90
CA HIS A 83 13.02 -15.42 -15.24
C HIS A 83 14.32 -14.62 -15.29
N HIS A 84 14.64 -13.86 -14.25
CA HIS A 84 15.93 -13.15 -14.11
C HIS A 84 17.01 -13.99 -13.42
N ASP A 85 16.60 -15.07 -12.77
CA ASP A 85 17.47 -16.08 -12.15
C ASP A 85 17.71 -17.22 -13.16
N ARG A 86 18.83 -17.10 -13.91
CA ARG A 86 19.11 -17.98 -15.06
C ARG A 86 19.61 -19.36 -14.62
N ASP A 87 20.43 -19.40 -13.58
CA ASP A 87 21.03 -20.63 -13.03
C ASP A 87 20.22 -21.23 -11.87
N ARG A 88 19.20 -20.51 -11.39
CA ARG A 88 18.24 -20.94 -10.36
C ARG A 88 18.87 -21.13 -8.99
N ASP A 89 19.86 -20.32 -8.68
CA ASP A 89 20.53 -20.33 -7.38
C ASP A 89 19.75 -19.52 -6.31
N GLY A 90 18.67 -18.85 -6.72
CA GLY A 90 17.82 -18.03 -5.88
C GLY A 90 18.23 -16.55 -5.85
N VAL A 91 19.19 -16.13 -6.68
CA VAL A 91 19.67 -14.74 -6.81
C VAL A 91 19.45 -14.25 -8.24
N ALA A 92 18.52 -13.30 -8.40
CA ALA A 92 18.27 -12.66 -9.68
C ALA A 92 19.28 -11.53 -9.97
N CYS A 93 19.66 -11.40 -11.24
CA CYS A 93 20.48 -10.29 -11.75
C CYS A 93 21.84 -10.11 -11.06
N GLU A 94 22.46 -11.23 -10.67
CA GLU A 94 23.81 -11.25 -10.12
C GLU A 94 24.85 -10.56 -11.05
N PRO A 95 25.83 -9.84 -10.49
CA PRO A 95 26.99 -9.40 -11.25
C PRO A 95 27.89 -10.61 -11.53
N TRP A 96 28.10 -10.94 -12.81
CA TRP A 96 28.96 -12.05 -13.22
C TRP A 96 30.38 -11.89 -12.64
N PRO A 97 30.85 -12.80 -11.77
CA PRO A 97 32.25 -12.76 -11.35
C PRO A 97 33.14 -13.08 -12.57
N PRO A 98 34.33 -12.44 -12.70
CA PRO A 98 35.30 -12.88 -13.69
C PRO A 98 35.58 -14.35 -13.44
N ARG A 99 35.42 -15.17 -14.48
CA ARG A 99 35.46 -16.63 -14.41
C ARG A 99 36.58 -17.09 -13.48
N ARG A 100 36.22 -17.81 -12.40
CA ARG A 100 37.15 -18.61 -11.58
C ARG A 100 37.86 -19.58 -12.54
N GLY A 101 39.00 -19.16 -13.05
CA GLY A 101 39.69 -19.77 -14.20
C GLY A 101 40.74 -18.85 -14.83
N ALA A 102 40.68 -17.53 -14.59
CA ALA A 102 41.77 -16.62 -14.92
C ALA A 102 42.91 -16.61 -13.88
N ALA A 103 42.68 -17.11 -12.65
CA ALA A 103 43.66 -17.18 -11.57
C ALA A 103 44.34 -18.57 -11.43
N LEU A 104 44.01 -19.52 -12.31
CA LEU A 104 44.63 -20.85 -12.39
C LEU A 104 45.12 -21.07 -13.82
N ARG A 105 46.11 -20.27 -14.23
CA ARG A 105 47.04 -20.63 -15.30
C ARG A 105 48.44 -20.50 -14.71
N PRO A 106 49.26 -21.57 -14.73
CA PRO A 106 50.63 -21.54 -14.23
C PRO A 106 51.49 -20.56 -15.05
#